data_AF-A0A968U5K7-F1
#
_entry.id   AF-A0A968U5K7-F1
#
_cell.length_a   1.000
_cell.length_b   1.000
_cell.length_c   1.000
_cell.angle_alpha   90.00
_cell.angle_beta   90.00
_cell.angle_gamma   90.00
#
_symmetry.space_group_name_H-M   'P 1'
#
loop_
_entity.id
_entity.type
_entity.pdbx_description
1 polymer ?
#
loop_
_entity_poly.entity_id
_entity_poly.type
_entity_poly.pdbx_seq_one_letter_code
_entity_poly.pdbx_strand_id
1 'polypeptide(L)'
;MAKSRKLEATLAKLEVIRADPSCEMALDTLRQVLDSPYSVAVAQAAKLVQTAELYALTPDLVTTFERLMVDPVKKRSRLSGQISNR
;
A
#
# COMPACT_ATOMS: atom_id res chain seq x y z
N MET A 1 7.33 6.23 -17.59
CA MET A 1 5.92 5.95 -17.97
C MET A 1 5.30 4.64 -17.41
N ALA A 2 6.03 3.70 -16.79
CA ALA A 2 5.43 2.46 -16.25
C ALA A 2 4.92 2.56 -14.79
N LYS A 3 5.52 3.42 -13.97
CA LYS A 3 5.16 3.58 -12.54
C LYS A 3 3.79 4.23 -12.34
N SER A 4 3.42 5.18 -13.19
CA SER A 4 2.11 5.86 -13.13
C SER A 4 0.95 4.91 -13.42
N ARG A 5 1.09 3.99 -14.39
CA ARG A 5 0.03 3.02 -14.71
C ARG A 5 -0.30 2.07 -13.56
N LYS A 6 0.70 1.67 -12.77
CA LYS A 6 0.47 0.85 -11.57
C LYS A 6 -0.25 1.63 -10.48
N LEU A 7 0.15 2.88 -10.26
CA LEU A 7 -0.52 3.77 -9.31
C LEU A 7 -1.99 3.97 -9.70
N GLU A 8 -2.26 4.30 -10.96
CA GLU A 8 -3.63 4.51 -11.43
C GLU A 8 -4.48 3.24 -11.35
N ALA A 9 -3.93 2.08 -11.67
CA ALA A 9 -4.62 0.81 -11.46
C ALA A 9 -4.94 0.56 -9.97
N THR A 10 -4.04 0.93 -9.06
CA THR A 10 -4.30 0.85 -7.62
C THR A 10 -5.38 1.83 -7.17
N LEU A 11 -5.38 3.06 -7.71
CA LEU A 11 -6.40 4.06 -7.43
C LEU A 11 -7.78 3.65 -7.95
N ALA A 12 -7.84 3.07 -9.16
CA ALA A 12 -9.08 2.55 -9.73
C ALA A 12 -9.66 1.42 -8.87
N LYS A 13 -8.82 0.53 -8.31
CA LYS A 13 -9.28 -0.49 -7.35
C LYS A 13 -9.86 0.11 -6.08
N LEU A 14 -9.23 1.16 -5.55
CA LEU A 14 -9.76 1.90 -4.38
C LEU A 14 -11.10 2.56 -4.67
N GLU A 15 -11.31 3.05 -5.89
CA GLU A 15 -12.57 3.67 -6.30
C GLU A 15 -13.72 2.67 -6.37
N VAL A 16 -13.46 1.45 -6.87
CA VAL A 16 -14.46 0.36 -6.91
C VAL A 16 -14.93 -0.01 -5.52
N ILE A 17 -14.01 -0.18 -4.57
CA ILE A 17 -14.35 -0.58 -3.19
C ILE A 17 -14.89 0.58 -2.34
N ARG A 18 -14.85 1.82 -2.83
CA ARG A 18 -15.39 2.98 -2.13
C ARG A 18 -16.91 2.91 -1.98
N ALA A 19 -17.58 2.22 -2.89
CA ALA A 19 -19.03 2.01 -2.83
C ALA A 19 -19.45 1.09 -1.67
N ASP A 20 -18.64 0.07 -1.37
CA ASP A 20 -18.86 -0.86 -0.26
C ASP A 20 -17.52 -1.22 0.41
N PRO A 21 -17.07 -0.37 1.36
CA PRO A 21 -15.77 -0.52 1.99
C PRO A 21 -15.74 -1.58 3.09
N SER A 22 -16.90 -2.06 3.56
CA SER A 22 -17.02 -3.06 4.63
C SER A 22 -17.09 -4.50 4.10
N CYS A 23 -17.20 -4.68 2.79
CA CYS A 23 -17.11 -6.00 2.17
C CYS A 23 -15.73 -6.65 2.41
N GLU A 24 -15.70 -7.96 2.60
CA GLU A 24 -14.48 -8.74 2.83
C GLU A 24 -13.44 -8.54 1.71
N MET A 25 -13.91 -8.46 0.47
CA MET A 25 -13.09 -8.19 -0.71
C MET A 25 -12.48 -6.77 -0.71
N ALA A 26 -13.18 -5.80 -0.11
CA ALA A 26 -12.68 -4.45 0.08
C ALA A 26 -11.59 -4.40 1.16
N LEU A 27 -11.77 -5.12 2.27
CA LEU A 27 -10.76 -5.24 3.33
C LEU A 27 -9.45 -5.84 2.80
N ASP A 28 -9.54 -6.91 2.00
CA ASP A 28 -8.38 -7.53 1.36
C ASP A 28 -7.66 -6.56 0.41
N THR A 29 -8.44 -5.82 -0.38
CA THR A 29 -7.89 -4.80 -1.28
C THR A 29 -7.21 -3.68 -0.49
N LEU A 30 -7.81 -3.20 0.59
CA LEU A 30 -7.21 -2.17 1.46
C LEU A 30 -5.89 -2.65 2.06
N ARG A 31 -5.81 -3.90 2.54
CA ARG A 31 -4.56 -4.48 3.06
C ARG A 31 -3.48 -4.56 1.99
N GLN A 32 -3.81 -4.98 0.78
CA GLN A 32 -2.86 -4.97 -0.35
C GLN A 32 -2.36 -3.56 -0.69
N VAL A 33 -3.24 -2.56 -0.61
CA VAL A 33 -2.87 -1.16 -0.85
C VAL A 33 -2.00 -0.61 0.28
N LEU A 34 -2.32 -0.94 1.54
CA LEU A 34 -1.51 -0.58 2.70
C LEU A 34 -0.12 -1.23 2.66
N ASP A 35 0.00 -2.43 2.08
CA ASP A 35 1.31 -3.06 1.86
C ASP A 35 2.11 -2.43 0.70
N SER A 36 1.49 -1.58 -0.11
CA SER A 36 2.11 -0.97 -1.30
C SER A 36 3.15 0.11 -0.94
N PRO A 37 4.24 0.27 -1.72
CA PRO A 37 5.23 1.33 -1.51
C PRO A 37 4.75 2.72 -1.97
N TYR A 38 3.53 2.84 -2.50
CA TYR A 38 2.99 4.10 -2.99
C TYR A 38 2.28 4.86 -1.87
N SER A 39 2.96 5.85 -1.28
CA SER A 39 2.42 6.70 -0.20
C SER A 39 1.07 7.35 -0.54
N VAL A 40 0.86 7.75 -1.80
CA VAL A 40 -0.42 8.31 -2.26
C VAL A 40 -1.56 7.30 -2.17
N ALA A 41 -1.33 6.05 -2.57
CA ALA A 41 -2.35 5.00 -2.50
C ALA A 41 -2.66 4.62 -1.04
N VAL A 42 -1.64 4.57 -0.20
CA VAL A 42 -1.78 4.35 1.26
C VAL A 42 -2.61 5.45 1.90
N ALA A 43 -2.35 6.72 1.59
CA ALA A 43 -3.11 7.84 2.14
C ALA A 43 -4.59 7.79 1.72
N GLN A 44 -4.87 7.38 0.48
CA GLN A 44 -6.23 7.26 -0.02
C GLN A 44 -6.98 6.07 0.61
N ALA A 45 -6.29 4.95 0.83
CA ALA A 45 -6.83 3.83 1.61
C ALA A 45 -7.11 4.23 3.06
N ALA A 46 -6.20 4.96 3.71
CA ALA A 46 -6.38 5.46 5.08
C ALA A 46 -7.61 6.36 5.22
N LYS A 47 -7.82 7.28 4.27
CA LYS A 47 -9.00 8.13 4.24
C LYS A 47 -10.30 7.32 4.12
N LEU A 48 -10.28 6.27 3.31
CA LEU A 48 -11.43 5.39 3.11
C LEU A 48 -11.73 4.57 4.37
N VAL A 49 -10.69 4.02 5.03
CA VAL A 49 -10.81 3.34 6.34
C VAL A 49 -11.39 4.26 7.41
N GLN A 50 -10.94 5.52 7.47
CA GLN A 50 -11.49 6.50 8.39
C GLN A 50 -12.95 6.84 8.09
N THR A 51 -13.31 7.03 6.81
CA THR A 51 -14.68 7.37 6.40
C THR A 51 -15.66 6.24 6.67
N ALA A 52 -15.19 4.99 6.55
CA ALA A 52 -15.98 3.78 6.77
C ALA A 52 -15.87 3.23 8.21
N GLU A 53 -15.16 3.93 9.10
CA GLU A 53 -14.95 3.55 10.51
C GLU A 53 -14.46 2.09 10.68
N LEU A 54 -13.56 1.65 9.79
CA LEU A 54 -13.04 0.28 9.76
C LEU A 54 -11.89 0.12 10.77
N TYR A 55 -12.22 0.10 12.06
CA TYR A 55 -11.25 -0.06 13.16
C TYR A 55 -10.42 -1.34 13.08
N ALA A 56 -10.91 -2.36 12.36
CA ALA A 56 -10.17 -3.60 12.12
C ALA A 56 -8.85 -3.38 11.34
N LEU A 57 -8.74 -2.30 10.56
CA LEU A 57 -7.57 -1.98 9.74
C LEU A 57 -6.65 -0.93 10.39
N THR A 58 -7.00 -0.42 11.58
CA THR A 58 -6.17 0.49 12.35
C THR A 58 -4.75 -0.03 12.64
N PRO A 59 -4.53 -1.30 13.06
CA PRO A 59 -3.17 -1.79 13.29
C PRO A 59 -2.33 -1.87 12.00
N ASP A 60 -2.94 -2.26 10.88
CA ASP A 60 -2.28 -2.27 9.56
C ASP A 60 -1.90 -0.85 9.11
N LEU A 61 -2.79 0.13 9.36
CA LEU A 61 -2.52 1.55 9.06
C LEU A 61 -1.32 2.10 9.82
N VAL A 62 -1.26 1.85 11.13
CA VAL A 62 -0.15 2.30 11.98
C VAL A 62 1.15 1.66 11.51
N THR A 63 1.15 0.33 11.29
CA THR A 63 2.32 -0.42 10.82
C THR A 63 2.84 0.12 9.48
N THR A 64 1.93 0.37 8.53
CA THR A 64 2.30 0.94 7.23
C THR A 64 2.83 2.36 7.35
N PHE A 65 2.23 3.19 8.22
CA PHE A 65 2.68 4.56 8.43
C PHE A 65 4.08 4.61 9.03
N GLU A 66 4.34 3.78 10.05
CA GLU A 66 5.67 3.59 10.62
C GLU A 66 6.66 3.17 9.53
N ARG A 67 6.30 2.20 8.68
CA ARG A 67 7.15 1.75 7.57
C ARG A 67 7.41 2.85 6.53
N LEU A 68 6.43 3.69 6.23
CA LEU A 68 6.61 4.83 5.32
C LEU A 68 7.49 5.93 5.93
N MET A 69 7.45 6.09 7.25
CA MET A 69 8.26 7.06 7.99
C MET A 69 9.69 6.57 8.25
N VAL A 70 9.94 5.25 8.31
CA VAL A 70 11.25 4.64 8.62
C VAL A 70 12.20 4.54 7.38
N ASP A 71 12.13 5.52 6.49
CA ASP A 71 13.11 5.79 5.43
C ASP A 71 13.05 4.87 4.15
N PRO A 72 12.94 5.47 2.94
CA PRO A 72 12.88 4.76 1.66
C PRO A 72 14.24 4.23 1.13
N VAL A 73 15.37 4.48 1.79
CA VAL A 73 16.71 4.22 1.24
C VAL A 73 17.15 2.75 1.39
N LYS A 74 16.51 1.93 2.22
CA LYS A 74 17.00 0.56 2.54
C LYS A 74 16.36 -0.60 1.77
N LYS A 75 15.81 -0.36 0.57
CA LYS A 75 15.39 -1.43 -0.36
C LYS A 75 15.99 -1.28 -1.77
N ARG A 76 17.24 -0.82 -1.85
CA ARG A 76 18.10 -1.04 -3.04
C ARG A 76 19.54 -1.32 -2.61
N SER A 77 19.73 -2.31 -1.76
CA SER A 77 21.05 -2.92 -1.58
C SER A 77 20.89 -4.42 -1.32
N ARG A 78 20.73 -5.17 -2.41
CA ARG A 78 21.16 -6.58 -2.57
C ARG A 78 21.18 -6.94 -4.06
N LEU A 79 22.08 -6.29 -4.80
CA LEU A 79 22.62 -6.83 -6.07
C LEU A 79 24.14 -6.61 -6.16
N SER A 80 24.84 -6.48 -5.03
CA SER A 80 26.29 -6.62 -4.97
C SER A 80 26.62 -7.86 -4.15
N GLY A 81 26.95 -8.98 -4.81
CA GLY A 81 27.37 -10.17 -4.07
C GLY A 81 27.40 -11.52 -4.79
N GLN A 82 27.12 -11.63 -6.09
CA GLN A 82 27.33 -12.89 -6.82
C GLN A 82 27.87 -12.64 -8.23
N ILE A 83 29.07 -12.08 -8.32
CA ILE A 83 29.97 -12.39 -9.44
C ILE A 83 31.36 -12.60 -8.85
N SER A 84 31.52 -13.74 -8.18
CA SER A 84 32.84 -14.32 -7.93
C SER A 84 32.68 -15.81 -8.14
N ASN A 85 32.83 -16.24 -9.38
CA ASN A 85 33.44 -17.53 -9.74
C ASN A 85 33.58 -17.64 -11.27
N ARG A 86 34.74 -17.26 -11.82
CA ARG A 86 35.53 -18.09 -12.75
C ARG A 86 36.84 -17.40 -13.10
#